data_AF-A0A3A9ENF0-F1
#
_entry.id   AF-A0A3A9ENF0-F1
#
_cell.length_a   1.000
_cell.length_b   1.000
_cell.length_c   1.000
_cell.angle_alpha   90.00
_cell.angle_beta   90.00
_cell.angle_gamma   90.00
#
_symmetry.space_group_name_H-M   'P 1'
#
loop_
_entity.id
_entity.type
_entity.pdbx_description
1 polymer ?
#
loop_
_entity_poly.entity_id
_entity_poly.type
_entity_poly.pdbx_seq_one_letter_code
_entity_poly.pdbx_strand_id
1 'polypeptide(L)'
;MKINYTRRIAKVKENDIKKIHRKLEKALDKKRFEHTLGVAYTATALAMRYEEDLKKAEVAGLLHDCAKCIENSKKLAICEKYNIQVSDLERKNPYLLHAKLGGFIAMQKYGVRDKEIVSAIVNHTTGCPHMGQLD
;
A
#
# COMPACT_ATOMS: atom_id res chain seq x y z
N MET A 1 -20.26 -19.62 24.07
CA MET A 1 -19.54 -18.50 23.43
C MET A 1 -19.08 -18.97 22.05
N LYS A 2 -19.75 -18.57 20.97
CA LYS A 2 -19.33 -18.86 19.59
C LYS A 2 -19.34 -17.53 18.84
N ILE A 3 -18.16 -16.94 18.67
CA ILE A 3 -18.02 -15.71 17.89
C ILE A 3 -17.79 -16.15 16.44
N ASN A 4 -18.82 -16.00 15.63
CA ASN A 4 -18.77 -16.27 14.20
C ASN A 4 -17.96 -15.18 13.49
N TYR A 5 -16.66 -15.42 13.28
CA TYR A 5 -15.84 -14.62 12.38
C TYR A 5 -16.15 -15.01 10.92
N THR A 6 -17.21 -14.43 10.36
CA THR A 6 -17.39 -14.41 8.91
C THR A 6 -17.69 -12.99 8.45
N ARG A 7 -16.68 -12.10 8.58
CA ARG A 7 -16.59 -10.92 7.71
C ARG A 7 -16.35 -11.42 6.29
N ARG A 8 -17.41 -11.58 5.51
CA ARG A 8 -17.34 -11.75 4.05
C ARG A 8 -16.84 -10.45 3.42
N ILE A 9 -15.52 -10.25 3.41
CA ILE A 9 -14.85 -9.27 2.57
C ILE A 9 -14.45 -9.99 1.28
N ALA A 10 -14.58 -9.33 0.12
CA ALA A 10 -14.15 -9.88 -1.16
C ALA A 10 -12.67 -10.31 -1.04
N LYS A 11 -12.41 -11.63 -1.06
CA LYS A 11 -11.06 -12.17 -0.95
C LYS A 11 -10.23 -11.70 -2.14
N VAL A 12 -9.06 -11.14 -1.88
CA VAL A 12 -8.03 -10.91 -2.90
C VAL A 12 -7.74 -12.25 -3.58
N LYS A 13 -7.93 -12.31 -4.91
CA LYS A 13 -7.69 -13.53 -5.67
C LYS A 13 -6.22 -13.60 -6.08
N GLU A 14 -5.71 -14.83 -6.20
CA GLU A 14 -4.35 -15.10 -6.66
C GLU A 14 -4.04 -14.43 -8.02
N ASN A 15 -5.02 -14.44 -8.93
CA ASN A 15 -4.90 -13.78 -10.23
C ASN A 15 -4.76 -12.25 -10.13
N ASP A 16 -5.22 -11.64 -9.04
CA ASP A 16 -5.09 -10.19 -8.82
C ASP A 16 -3.67 -9.86 -8.40
N ILE A 17 -3.05 -10.69 -7.55
CA ILE A 17 -1.65 -10.55 -7.10
C ILE A 17 -0.70 -10.66 -8.31
N LYS A 18 -0.85 -11.68 -9.16
CA LYS A 18 -0.04 -11.80 -10.39
C LYS A 18 -0.15 -10.58 -11.31
N LYS A 19 -1.32 -9.97 -11.41
CA LYS A 19 -1.52 -8.72 -12.17
C LYS A 19 -0.84 -7.53 -11.50
N ILE A 20 -0.89 -7.45 -10.17
CA ILE A 20 -0.19 -6.42 -9.38
C ILE A 20 1.32 -6.49 -9.64
N HIS A 21 1.93 -7.68 -9.54
CA HIS A 21 3.35 -7.90 -9.84
C HIS A 21 3.76 -7.35 -11.21
N ARG A 22 3.07 -7.79 -12.28
CA ARG A 22 3.38 -7.36 -13.66
C ARG A 22 3.24 -5.85 -13.87
N LYS A 23 2.30 -5.22 -13.17
CA LYS A 23 2.10 -3.77 -13.24
C LYS A 23 3.15 -3.00 -12.44
N LEU A 24 3.60 -3.54 -11.30
CA LEU A 24 4.63 -2.95 -10.44
C LEU A 24 6.01 -3.02 -11.09
N GLU A 25 6.36 -4.16 -11.68
CA GLU A 25 7.64 -4.35 -12.37
C GLU A 25 7.87 -3.29 -13.47
N LYS A 26 6.80 -2.83 -14.12
CA LYS A 26 6.84 -1.76 -15.12
C LYS A 26 6.82 -0.35 -14.53
N ALA A 27 6.37 -0.19 -13.29
CA ALA A 27 6.17 1.10 -12.64
C ALA A 27 7.33 1.51 -11.73
N LEU A 28 8.13 0.54 -11.29
CA LEU A 28 9.25 0.72 -10.37
C LEU A 28 10.56 0.45 -11.10
N ASP A 29 11.63 1.09 -10.66
CA ASP A 29 12.96 0.66 -11.04
C ASP A 29 13.29 -0.73 -10.46
N LYS A 30 14.28 -1.41 -11.03
CA LYS A 30 14.63 -2.79 -10.66
C LYS A 30 14.91 -2.95 -9.16
N LYS A 31 15.70 -2.04 -8.58
CA LYS A 31 16.07 -2.10 -7.15
C LYS A 31 14.85 -1.91 -6.25
N ARG A 32 13.96 -0.99 -6.61
CA ARG A 32 12.71 -0.74 -5.88
C ARG A 32 11.74 -1.91 -6.01
N PHE A 33 11.67 -2.55 -7.16
CA PHE A 33 10.85 -3.74 -7.35
C PHE A 33 11.36 -4.90 -6.49
N GLU A 34 12.66 -5.19 -6.50
CA GLU A 34 13.28 -6.21 -5.63
C GLU A 34 13.03 -5.93 -4.14
N HIS A 35 13.20 -4.68 -3.69
CA HIS A 35 12.83 -4.23 -2.33
C HIS A 35 11.36 -4.56 -2.01
N THR A 36 10.46 -4.23 -2.94
CA THR A 36 9.02 -4.45 -2.77
C THR A 36 8.68 -5.94 -2.61
N LEU A 37 9.34 -6.82 -3.36
CA LEU A 37 9.18 -8.27 -3.20
C LEU A 37 9.65 -8.76 -1.83
N GLY A 38 10.79 -8.25 -1.35
CA GLY A 38 11.31 -8.56 -0.01
C GLY A 38 10.38 -8.09 1.11
N VAL A 39 9.80 -6.89 0.98
CA VAL A 39 8.82 -6.37 1.94
C VAL A 39 7.54 -7.18 1.92
N ALA A 40 7.01 -7.55 0.75
CA ALA A 40 5.82 -8.41 0.64
C ALA A 40 6.03 -9.78 1.31
N TYR A 41 7.19 -10.40 1.07
CA TYR A 41 7.58 -11.65 1.74
C TYR A 41 7.63 -11.49 3.26
N THR A 42 8.31 -10.45 3.74
CA THR A 42 8.48 -10.19 5.17
C THR A 42 7.14 -9.87 5.85
N ALA A 43 6.30 -9.04 5.24
CA ALA A 43 4.97 -8.73 5.73
C ALA A 43 4.10 -9.98 5.84
N THR A 44 4.16 -10.86 4.84
CA THR A 44 3.43 -12.14 4.86
C THR A 44 3.93 -13.04 5.99
N ALA A 45 5.25 -13.14 6.20
CA ALA A 45 5.82 -13.92 7.29
C ALA A 45 5.45 -13.37 8.67
N LEU A 46 5.43 -12.04 8.84
CA LEU A 46 4.95 -11.40 10.06
C LEU A 46 3.46 -11.67 10.28
N ALA A 47 2.63 -11.58 9.23
CA ALA A 47 1.22 -11.91 9.33
C ALA A 47 1.00 -13.37 9.76
N MET A 48 1.82 -14.31 9.30
CA MET A 48 1.78 -15.70 9.80
C MET A 48 2.08 -15.78 11.30
N ARG A 49 3.07 -15.02 11.79
CA ARG A 49 3.48 -15.03 13.20
C ARG A 49 2.44 -14.39 14.12
N TYR A 50 1.77 -13.35 13.65
CA TYR A 50 0.81 -12.55 14.43
C TYR A 50 -0.66 -12.86 14.12
N GLU A 51 -0.92 -13.94 13.36
CA GLU A 51 -2.27 -14.42 13.04
C GLU A 51 -3.13 -13.41 12.25
N GLU A 52 -2.49 -12.62 11.38
CA GLU A 52 -3.14 -11.69 10.46
C GLU A 52 -3.44 -12.31 9.08
N ASP A 53 -4.25 -11.62 8.26
CA ASP A 53 -4.56 -12.08 6.90
C ASP A 53 -3.33 -11.98 5.99
N LEU A 54 -2.77 -13.14 5.64
CA LEU A 54 -1.58 -13.28 4.82
C LEU A 54 -1.67 -12.55 3.48
N LYS A 55 -2.84 -12.59 2.83
CA LYS A 55 -3.03 -11.98 1.51
C LYS A 55 -3.13 -10.47 1.60
N LYS A 56 -3.73 -9.95 2.68
CA LYS A 56 -3.73 -8.51 2.92
C LYS A 56 -2.31 -8.00 3.14
N ALA A 57 -1.52 -8.71 3.94
CA ALA A 57 -0.12 -8.37 4.21
C ALA A 57 0.74 -8.41 2.95
N GLU A 58 0.59 -9.45 2.12
CA GLU A 58 1.27 -9.55 0.84
C GLU A 58 0.93 -8.35 -0.08
N VAL A 59 -0.37 -8.03 -0.26
CA VAL A 59 -0.78 -6.92 -1.12
C VAL A 59 -0.35 -5.56 -0.58
N ALA A 60 -0.44 -5.34 0.73
CA ALA A 60 0.04 -4.11 1.37
C ALA A 60 1.54 -3.94 1.15
N GLY A 61 2.33 -5.00 1.39
CA GLY A 61 3.77 -5.02 1.16
C GLY A 61 4.13 -4.80 -0.32
N LEU A 62 3.38 -5.38 -1.26
CA LEU A 62 3.60 -5.16 -2.70
C LEU A 62 3.30 -3.72 -3.13
N LEU A 63 2.34 -3.05 -2.52
CA LEU A 63 1.88 -1.75 -2.99
C LEU A 63 2.36 -0.56 -2.17
N HIS A 64 3.04 -0.77 -1.02
CA HIS A 64 3.47 0.31 -0.12
C HIS A 64 4.25 1.42 -0.84
N ASP A 65 5.15 1.04 -1.75
CA ASP A 65 6.03 1.93 -2.50
C ASP A 65 5.59 2.14 -3.96
N CYS A 66 4.34 1.82 -4.33
CA CYS A 66 3.90 1.87 -5.74
C CYS A 66 3.94 3.28 -6.39
N ALA A 67 4.06 4.33 -5.58
CA ALA A 67 4.24 5.71 -6.01
C ALA A 67 5.67 6.26 -5.82
N LYS A 68 6.63 5.43 -5.36
CA LYS A 68 7.97 5.87 -4.95
C LYS A 68 8.76 6.52 -6.07
N CYS A 69 8.75 5.91 -7.25
CA CYS A 69 9.50 6.35 -8.43
C CYS A 69 8.82 7.50 -9.22
N ILE A 70 7.70 8.04 -8.75
CA ILE A 70 7.07 9.22 -9.36
C ILE A 70 7.86 10.46 -8.92
N GLU A 71 8.22 11.35 -9.84
CA GLU A 71 8.91 12.60 -9.48
C GLU A 71 8.13 13.46 -8.47
N ASN A 72 8.84 14.12 -7.56
CA ASN A 72 8.24 14.89 -6.45
C ASN A 72 7.27 15.98 -6.93
N SER A 73 7.61 16.71 -7.98
CA SER A 73 6.73 17.70 -8.60
C SER A 73 5.45 17.07 -9.16
N LYS A 74 5.57 15.88 -9.77
CA LYS A 74 4.42 15.12 -10.27
C LYS A 74 3.56 14.58 -9.12
N LYS A 75 4.17 14.13 -8.02
CA LYS A 75 3.41 13.69 -6.83
C LYS A 75 2.50 14.81 -6.32
N LEU A 76 3.05 16.02 -6.14
CA LEU A 76 2.28 17.19 -5.73
C LEU A 76 1.15 17.52 -6.71
N ALA A 77 1.46 17.62 -8.01
CA ALA A 77 0.46 17.94 -9.03
C ALA A 77 -0.68 16.91 -9.08
N ILE A 78 -0.38 15.62 -8.89
CA ILE A 78 -1.40 14.56 -8.83
C ILE A 78 -2.24 14.69 -7.56
N CYS A 79 -1.61 14.95 -6.41
CA CYS A 79 -2.33 15.16 -5.17
C CYS A 79 -3.31 16.34 -5.28
N GLU A 80 -2.88 17.47 -5.85
CA GLU A 80 -3.72 18.65 -6.07
C GLU A 80 -4.86 18.34 -7.06
N LYS A 81 -4.55 17.70 -8.19
CA LYS A 81 -5.54 17.33 -9.21
C LYS A 81 -6.67 16.45 -8.66
N TYR A 82 -6.36 15.53 -7.75
CA TYR A 82 -7.33 14.59 -7.18
C TYR A 82 -7.79 14.94 -5.77
N ASN A 83 -7.52 16.16 -5.29
CA ASN A 83 -7.87 16.63 -3.95
C ASN A 83 -7.38 15.71 -2.81
N ILE A 84 -6.19 15.12 -2.97
CA ILE A 84 -5.50 14.40 -1.90
C ILE A 84 -4.90 15.44 -0.95
N GLN A 85 -5.20 15.32 0.33
CA GLN A 85 -4.72 16.29 1.34
C GLN A 85 -3.20 16.29 1.45
N VAL A 86 -2.60 17.48 1.27
CA VAL A 86 -1.17 17.75 1.41
C VAL A 86 -0.99 18.80 2.49
N SER A 87 -0.30 18.44 3.58
CA SER A 87 0.10 19.35 4.65
C SER A 87 1.28 20.23 4.25
N ASP A 88 1.51 21.32 4.98
CA ASP A 88 2.66 22.19 4.75
C ASP A 88 4.01 21.46 4.90
N LEU A 89 4.08 20.48 5.80
CA LEU A 89 5.26 19.63 5.97
C LEU A 89 5.52 18.79 4.71
N GLU A 90 4.48 18.22 4.12
CA GLU A 90 4.57 17.43 2.89
C GLU A 90 4.84 18.30 1.66
N ARG A 91 4.39 19.56 1.64
CA ARG A 91 4.80 20.53 0.60
C ARG A 91 6.30 20.83 0.66
N LYS A 92 6.85 20.97 1.87
CA LYS A 92 8.30 21.15 2.10
C LYS A 92 9.08 19.86 1.84
N ASN A 93 8.46 18.69 2.02
CA ASN A 93 9.08 17.38 1.88
C ASN A 93 8.26 16.46 0.94
N PRO A 94 8.19 16.76 -0.37
CA PRO A 94 7.27 16.05 -1.27
C PRO A 94 7.56 14.56 -1.44
N TYR A 95 8.76 14.11 -1.05
CA TYR A 95 9.09 12.69 -1.06
C TYR A 95 8.16 11.88 -0.15
N LEU A 96 7.63 12.47 0.94
CA LEU A 96 6.69 11.82 1.86
C LEU A 96 5.37 11.43 1.17
N LEU A 97 4.98 12.15 0.11
CA LEU A 97 3.70 11.96 -0.56
C LEU A 97 3.56 10.59 -1.24
N HIS A 98 4.64 9.84 -1.43
CA HIS A 98 4.52 8.49 -2.00
C HIS A 98 3.61 7.57 -1.18
N ALA A 99 3.51 7.73 0.13
CA ALA A 99 2.62 6.92 0.96
C ALA A 99 1.14 7.26 0.70
N LYS A 100 0.75 8.53 0.88
CA LYS A 100 -0.63 9.00 0.62
C LYS A 100 -1.05 8.79 -0.83
N LEU A 101 -0.20 9.18 -1.78
CA LEU A 101 -0.45 8.98 -3.21
C LEU A 101 -0.46 7.49 -3.56
N GLY A 102 0.38 6.68 -2.90
CA GLY A 102 0.42 5.23 -3.03
C GLY A 102 -0.93 4.60 -2.69
N GLY A 103 -1.57 5.03 -1.60
CA GLY A 103 -2.91 4.57 -1.23
C GLY A 103 -3.95 4.88 -2.31
N PHE A 104 -3.93 6.10 -2.85
CA PHE A 104 -4.80 6.48 -3.96
C PHE A 104 -4.53 5.65 -5.23
N ILE A 105 -3.26 5.46 -5.61
CA ILE A 105 -2.88 4.67 -6.78
C ILE A 105 -3.27 3.19 -6.60
N ALA A 106 -3.11 2.62 -5.41
CA ALA A 106 -3.54 1.27 -5.08
C ALA A 106 -5.04 1.08 -5.37
N MET A 107 -5.87 2.06 -4.99
CA MET A 107 -7.29 2.04 -5.26
C MET A 107 -7.62 2.18 -6.76
N GLN A 108 -7.02 3.16 -7.44
CA GLN A 108 -7.40 3.52 -8.81
C GLN A 108 -6.78 2.60 -9.88
N LYS A 109 -5.50 2.26 -9.73
CA LYS A 109 -4.73 1.51 -10.75
C LYS A 109 -4.68 0.00 -10.49
N TYR A 110 -4.68 -0.38 -9.21
CA TYR A 110 -4.56 -1.78 -8.78
C TYR A 110 -5.88 -2.37 -8.27
N GLY A 111 -6.92 -1.55 -8.12
CA GLY A 111 -8.28 -2.01 -7.78
C GLY A 111 -8.45 -2.43 -6.32
N VAL A 112 -7.55 -2.01 -5.43
CA VAL A 112 -7.64 -2.33 -4.00
C VAL A 112 -8.81 -1.55 -3.37
N ARG A 113 -9.73 -2.27 -2.73
CA ARG A 113 -10.88 -1.68 -2.03
C ARG A 113 -10.88 -1.98 -0.52
N ASP A 114 -9.97 -2.81 -0.06
CA ASP A 114 -9.82 -3.13 1.35
C ASP A 114 -9.20 -1.94 2.09
N LYS A 115 -9.91 -1.43 3.10
CA LYS A 115 -9.51 -0.22 3.84
C LYS A 115 -8.27 -0.45 4.69
N GLU A 116 -8.05 -1.66 5.19
CA GLU A 116 -6.87 -1.98 6.02
C GLU A 116 -5.61 -1.94 5.16
N ILE A 117 -5.68 -2.51 3.94
CA ILE A 117 -4.56 -2.45 2.98
C ILE A 117 -4.26 -1.00 2.60
N VAL A 118 -5.28 -0.20 2.30
CA VAL A 118 -5.09 1.21 1.93
C VAL A 118 -4.52 2.01 3.11
N SER A 119 -4.99 1.77 4.33
CA SER A 119 -4.44 2.38 5.56
C SER A 119 -2.95 2.09 5.68
N ALA A 120 -2.56 0.83 5.55
CA ALA A 120 -1.17 0.41 5.70
C ALA A 120 -0.26 1.13 4.70
N ILE A 121 -0.69 1.21 3.44
CA ILE A 121 0.05 1.92 2.39
C ILE A 121 0.15 3.43 2.70
N VAL A 122 -0.92 4.05 3.19
CA VAL A 122 -0.93 5.50 3.50
C VAL A 122 -0.01 5.83 4.67
N ASN A 123 0.10 4.94 5.65
CA ASN A 123 0.79 5.21 6.91
C ASN A 123 2.22 4.65 6.96
N HIS A 124 2.66 3.82 6.01
CA HIS A 124 3.93 3.07 6.10
C HIS A 124 5.22 3.92 6.29
N THR A 125 5.19 5.21 5.93
CA THR A 125 6.37 6.09 6.09
C THR A 125 6.43 6.76 7.47
N THR A 126 5.29 7.14 8.03
CA THR A 126 5.22 8.02 9.20
C THR A 126 4.49 7.41 10.39
N GLY A 127 3.80 6.29 10.18
CA GLY A 127 2.83 5.74 11.11
C GLY A 127 1.63 6.67 11.34
N CYS A 128 0.74 6.25 12.22
CA CYS A 128 -0.35 7.05 12.75
C CYS A 128 -0.68 6.62 14.20
N PRO A 129 -1.36 7.44 14.99
CA PRO A 129 -1.90 6.99 16.27
C PRO A 129 -2.89 5.83 16.05
N HIS A 130 -2.81 4.79 16.90
CA HIS A 130 -3.69 3.63 16.85
C HIS A 130 -3.62 2.84 15.53
N MET A 131 -2.40 2.64 15.01
CA MET A 131 -2.13 1.75 13.88
C MET A 131 -2.79 0.38 14.05
N GLY A 132 -3.41 -0.09 12.96
CA GLY A 132 -3.87 -1.46 12.85
C GLY A 132 -2.70 -2.42 12.68
N GLN A 133 -2.97 -3.71 12.81
CA GLN A 133 -1.96 -4.76 12.70
C GLN A 133 -1.28 -4.87 11.32
N LEU A 134 -1.89 -4.27 10.30
CA LEU A 134 -1.36 -4.23 8.95
C LEU A 134 -0.51 -2.98 8.66
N ASP A 135 -0.63 -1.93 9.49
CA ASP A 135 0.01 -0.64 9.25
C ASP A 135 1.51 -0.64 9.58
#